data_AF-A0A2V3UMN1-F1
#
_entry.id   AF-A0A2V3UMN1-F1
#
_cell.length_a   1.000
_cell.length_b   1.000
_cell.length_c   1.000
_cell.angle_alpha   90.00
_cell.angle_beta   90.00
_cell.angle_gamma   90.00
#
_symmetry.space_group_name_H-M   'P 1'
#
loop_
_entity.id
_entity.type
_entity.pdbx_description
1 polymer ?
#
loop_
_entity_poly.entity_id
_entity_poly.type
_entity_poly.pdbx_seq_one_letter_code
_entity_poly.pdbx_strand_id
1 'polypeptide(L)'
;MAEADLTVGMPFERGALGDLVPARIAQAARTYVPIPTIVFPAFHPDIVYIGHKGGLFGSPMGDYHSALIVYGFARGFSVDEIVSLFRADVFARLGYLDGWFAARDSLLAMSRTHGFDLDRLFAGWMRRGCFMHTINHPKLFVLGDLAREALTRAGIPARAATCEDYLPDPLSGSIWPVYPEIAARIGVTGSTTFKPPLGGLNFLVDAGRCIDLRAMVESSLAIYAHTPKIAQHCERVGGWLDNGEIRDALQPLAR
;
A
#
# COMPACT_ATOMS: atom_id res chain seq x y z
N MET A 1 13.90 4.83 26.87
CA MET A 1 14.05 6.12 26.15
C MET A 1 15.15 6.99 26.75
N ALA A 2 15.23 7.13 28.08
CA ALA A 2 16.24 7.97 28.73
C ALA A 2 17.71 7.61 28.41
N GLU A 3 17.97 6.37 27.98
CA GLU A 3 19.31 5.90 27.60
C GLU A 3 19.65 6.07 26.11
N ALA A 4 18.69 6.44 25.25
CA ALA A 4 18.92 6.57 23.81
C ALA A 4 19.35 7.99 23.44
N ASP A 5 20.48 8.13 22.73
CA ASP A 5 20.97 9.43 22.24
C ASP A 5 20.10 10.02 21.13
N LEU A 6 19.51 9.15 20.29
CA LEU A 6 18.59 9.50 19.21
C LEU A 6 17.38 8.56 19.25
N THR A 7 16.20 9.17 19.31
CA THR A 7 14.92 8.49 19.07
C THR A 7 14.37 8.95 17.74
N VAL A 8 14.13 8.01 16.82
CA VAL A 8 13.40 8.25 15.57
C VAL A 8 12.04 7.59 15.68
N GLY A 9 10.97 8.29 15.32
CA GLY A 9 9.62 7.74 15.44
C GLY A 9 8.67 8.26 14.38
N MET A 10 7.78 7.39 13.93
CA MET A 10 6.64 7.82 13.12
C MET A 10 5.59 8.51 14.00
N PRO A 11 4.81 9.47 13.47
CA PRO A 11 3.64 10.00 14.12
C PRO A 11 2.64 8.89 14.46
N PHE A 12 2.08 8.97 15.65
CA PHE A 12 0.97 8.12 16.06
C PHE A 12 0.00 8.92 16.94
N GLU A 13 -1.28 8.59 16.82
CA GLU A 13 -2.32 9.17 17.65
C GLU A 13 -2.37 8.51 19.04
N ARG A 14 -2.96 9.21 20.00
CA ARG A 14 -3.15 8.71 21.36
C ARG A 14 -3.98 7.42 21.33
N GLY A 15 -3.52 6.38 22.05
CA GLY A 15 -4.29 5.14 22.23
C GLY A 15 -3.63 3.88 21.66
N ALA A 16 -2.84 3.97 20.58
CA ALA A 16 -2.16 2.80 20.02
C ALA A 16 -1.05 2.25 20.95
N LEU A 17 -0.45 3.12 21.77
CA LEU A 17 0.63 2.80 22.71
C LEU A 17 0.26 3.26 24.14
N GLY A 18 -1.03 3.24 24.47
CA GLY A 18 -1.56 3.69 25.75
C GLY A 18 -1.25 5.17 26.02
N ASP A 19 -0.53 5.41 27.10
CA ASP A 19 -0.19 6.73 27.64
C ASP A 19 0.98 7.42 26.92
N LEU A 20 1.68 6.68 26.05
CA LEU A 20 2.75 7.23 25.23
C LEU A 20 2.14 8.16 24.18
N VAL A 21 2.69 9.36 24.04
CA VAL A 21 2.34 10.33 23.00
C VAL A 21 3.60 11.00 22.49
N PRO A 22 3.64 11.50 21.23
CA PRO A 22 4.82 12.19 20.69
C PRO A 22 5.37 13.29 21.60
N ALA A 23 4.48 14.05 22.28
CA ALA A 23 4.88 15.08 23.23
C ALA A 23 5.67 14.53 24.44
N ARG A 24 5.31 13.34 24.95
CA ARG A 24 6.05 12.69 26.04
C ARG A 24 7.40 12.14 25.58
N ILE A 25 7.47 11.65 24.34
CA ILE A 25 8.75 11.23 23.73
C ILE A 25 9.67 12.44 23.59
N ALA A 26 9.16 13.55 23.04
CA ALA A 26 9.93 14.78 22.87
C ALA A 26 10.45 15.36 24.20
N GLN A 27 9.72 15.19 25.30
CA GLN A 27 10.15 15.63 26.64
C GLN A 27 11.21 14.71 27.27
N ALA A 28 11.16 13.40 26.98
CA ALA A 28 11.99 12.40 27.64
C ALA A 28 13.23 11.97 26.82
N ALA A 29 13.20 12.15 25.50
CA ALA A 29 14.30 11.81 24.62
C ALA A 29 15.36 12.93 24.60
N ARG A 30 16.64 12.54 24.52
CA ARG A 30 17.74 13.49 24.35
C ARG A 30 17.65 14.21 23.00
N THR A 31 17.43 13.43 21.95
CA THR A 31 17.15 13.91 20.58
C THR A 31 15.97 13.12 20.05
N TYR A 32 14.93 13.81 19.58
CA TYR A 32 13.78 13.18 18.93
C TYR A 32 13.60 13.72 17.52
N VAL A 33 13.57 12.82 16.54
CA VAL A 33 13.32 13.16 15.13
C VAL A 33 12.06 12.44 14.66
N PRO A 34 10.93 13.15 14.49
CA PRO A 34 9.74 12.58 13.87
C PRO A 34 9.99 12.37 12.36
N ILE A 35 9.53 11.24 11.83
CA ILE A 35 9.55 10.94 10.39
C ILE A 35 8.13 10.65 9.88
N PRO A 36 7.73 11.12 8.70
CA PRO A 36 6.36 10.95 8.25
C PRO A 36 6.00 9.48 8.01
N THR A 37 4.75 9.13 8.30
CA THR A 37 4.18 7.87 7.83
C THR A 37 3.99 7.95 6.31
N ILE A 38 4.53 6.99 5.57
CA ILE A 38 4.40 6.96 4.11
C ILE A 38 3.20 6.11 3.72
N VAL A 39 2.12 6.79 3.30
CA VAL A 39 0.94 6.18 2.69
C VAL A 39 0.70 6.85 1.34
N PHE A 40 0.67 6.06 0.28
CA PHE A 40 0.51 6.55 -1.08
C PHE A 40 -0.31 5.58 -1.94
N PRO A 41 -1.64 5.71 -1.94
CA PRO A 41 -2.53 4.74 -2.58
C PRO A 41 -2.62 4.89 -4.10
N ALA A 42 -2.12 5.99 -4.69
CA ALA A 42 -2.32 6.27 -6.12
C ALA A 42 -1.68 5.25 -7.07
N PHE A 43 -0.67 4.50 -6.63
CA PHE A 43 -0.12 3.37 -7.41
C PHE A 43 -1.02 2.14 -7.37
N HIS A 44 -1.78 1.95 -6.28
CA HIS A 44 -2.52 0.73 -5.97
C HIS A 44 -3.93 1.06 -5.44
N PRO A 45 -4.74 1.83 -6.19
CA PRO A 45 -6.03 2.33 -5.71
C PRO A 45 -7.03 1.20 -5.43
N ASP A 46 -6.81 0.03 -6.02
CA ASP A 46 -7.65 -1.16 -5.86
C ASP A 46 -7.47 -1.89 -4.53
N ILE A 47 -6.40 -1.60 -3.79
CA ILE A 47 -6.16 -2.20 -2.48
C ILE A 47 -7.21 -1.70 -1.48
N VAL A 48 -7.83 -2.63 -0.77
CA VAL A 48 -8.68 -2.40 0.40
C VAL A 48 -8.32 -3.32 1.55
N TYR A 49 -8.56 -2.85 2.78
CA TYR A 49 -8.60 -3.69 3.96
C TYR A 49 -10.05 -4.04 4.28
N ILE A 50 -10.27 -5.26 4.78
CA ILE A 50 -11.61 -5.72 5.18
C ILE A 50 -11.53 -6.26 6.60
N GLY A 51 -12.14 -5.54 7.53
CA GLY A 51 -12.13 -5.87 8.96
C GLY A 51 -13.40 -6.59 9.43
N HIS A 52 -13.26 -7.52 10.37
CA HIS A 52 -14.38 -8.15 11.07
C HIS A 52 -14.01 -8.53 12.50
N LYS A 53 -14.88 -8.18 13.47
CA LYS A 53 -14.76 -8.54 14.91
C LYS A 53 -13.36 -8.32 15.51
N GLY A 54 -12.72 -7.20 15.15
CA GLY A 54 -11.41 -6.81 15.70
C GLY A 54 -10.20 -7.43 15.00
N GLY A 55 -10.40 -8.17 13.90
CA GLY A 55 -9.33 -8.66 13.03
C GLY A 55 -9.53 -8.26 11.56
N LEU A 56 -8.54 -8.56 10.72
CA LEU A 56 -8.60 -8.42 9.27
C LEU A 56 -8.87 -9.78 8.62
N PHE A 57 -9.63 -9.78 7.52
CA PHE A 57 -9.72 -10.98 6.69
C PHE A 57 -8.41 -11.19 5.94
N GLY A 58 -8.03 -12.45 5.81
CA GLY A 58 -6.89 -12.84 4.99
C GLY A 58 -7.25 -12.96 3.51
N SER A 59 -6.25 -12.81 2.67
CA SER A 59 -6.28 -12.97 1.22
C SER A 59 -4.97 -13.63 0.75
N PRO A 60 -4.81 -13.92 -0.55
CA PRO A 60 -3.53 -14.38 -1.08
C PRO A 60 -2.40 -13.35 -0.91
N MET A 61 -2.74 -12.09 -0.61
CA MET A 61 -1.80 -10.97 -0.41
C MET A 61 -1.73 -10.54 1.06
N GLY A 62 -1.97 -11.46 2.00
CA GLY A 62 -2.09 -11.13 3.42
C GLY A 62 -3.38 -10.37 3.67
N ASP A 63 -3.32 -9.23 4.35
CA ASP A 63 -4.52 -8.44 4.70
C ASP A 63 -5.03 -7.54 3.55
N TYR A 64 -4.32 -7.52 2.40
CA TYR A 64 -4.67 -6.67 1.26
C TYR A 64 -5.62 -7.38 0.29
N HIS A 65 -6.79 -6.81 0.05
CA HIS A 65 -7.74 -7.31 -0.94
C HIS A 65 -7.81 -6.39 -2.16
N SER A 66 -8.17 -6.97 -3.31
CA SER A 66 -8.62 -6.19 -4.47
C SER A 66 -10.12 -5.90 -4.32
N ALA A 67 -10.50 -4.62 -4.38
CA ALA A 67 -11.91 -4.24 -4.35
C ALA A 67 -12.68 -4.79 -5.55
N LEU A 68 -12.08 -4.80 -6.75
CA LEU A 68 -12.67 -5.39 -7.94
C LEU A 68 -12.95 -6.89 -7.80
N ILE A 69 -12.01 -7.66 -7.22
CA ILE A 69 -12.22 -9.10 -6.99
C ILE A 69 -13.32 -9.34 -5.95
N VAL A 70 -13.33 -8.56 -4.86
CA VAL A 70 -14.36 -8.67 -3.81
C VAL A 70 -15.75 -8.33 -4.38
N TYR A 71 -15.84 -7.29 -5.22
CA TYR A 71 -17.06 -6.95 -5.93
C TYR A 71 -17.50 -8.08 -6.87
N GLY A 72 -16.59 -8.61 -7.69
CA GLY A 72 -16.87 -9.71 -8.60
C GLY A 72 -17.39 -10.96 -7.89
N PHE A 73 -16.77 -11.32 -6.76
CA PHE A 73 -17.25 -12.40 -5.89
C PHE A 73 -18.66 -12.13 -5.38
N ALA A 74 -18.94 -10.92 -4.87
CA ALA A 74 -20.26 -10.54 -4.37
C ALA A 74 -21.35 -10.61 -5.45
N ARG A 75 -20.98 -10.36 -6.71
CA ARG A 75 -21.86 -10.45 -7.88
C ARG A 75 -22.00 -11.86 -8.46
N GLY A 76 -21.21 -12.83 -7.96
CA GLY A 76 -21.21 -14.20 -8.46
C GLY A 76 -20.52 -14.36 -9.82
N PHE A 77 -19.61 -13.45 -10.17
CA PHE A 77 -18.86 -13.52 -11.44
C PHE A 77 -17.82 -14.64 -11.42
N SER A 78 -17.61 -15.25 -12.58
CA SER A 78 -16.53 -16.19 -12.85
C SER A 78 -15.16 -15.51 -12.85
N VAL A 79 -14.09 -16.30 -12.78
CA VAL A 79 -12.70 -15.80 -12.84
C VAL A 79 -12.48 -14.92 -14.06
N ASP A 80 -12.98 -15.34 -15.22
CA ASP A 80 -12.79 -14.64 -16.49
C ASP A 80 -13.52 -13.30 -16.54
N GLU A 81 -14.75 -13.28 -16.03
CA GLU A 81 -15.54 -12.07 -15.88
C GLU A 81 -14.83 -11.07 -14.95
N ILE A 82 -14.29 -11.53 -13.82
CA ILE A 82 -13.55 -10.67 -12.89
C ILE A 82 -12.26 -10.13 -13.52
N VAL A 83 -11.48 -10.98 -14.19
CA VAL A 83 -10.26 -10.54 -14.90
C VAL A 83 -10.61 -9.46 -15.93
N SER A 84 -11.75 -9.56 -16.61
CA SER A 84 -12.20 -8.56 -17.59
C SER A 84 -12.56 -7.19 -16.99
N LEU A 85 -12.68 -7.06 -15.66
CA LEU A 85 -12.90 -5.78 -14.99
C LEU A 85 -11.62 -4.94 -14.88
N PHE A 86 -10.43 -5.53 -15.06
CA PHE A 86 -9.15 -4.84 -14.95
C PHE A 86 -8.81 -4.15 -16.28
N ARG A 87 -9.47 -3.02 -16.52
CA ARG A 87 -9.37 -2.23 -17.77
C ARG A 87 -9.63 -0.76 -17.54
N ALA A 88 -9.16 0.06 -18.49
CA ALA A 88 -9.06 1.51 -18.34
C ALA A 88 -10.39 2.21 -18.06
N ASP A 89 -11.47 1.81 -18.72
CA ASP A 89 -12.77 2.46 -18.58
C ASP A 89 -13.44 2.15 -17.23
N VAL A 90 -13.29 0.92 -16.72
CA VAL A 90 -13.69 0.57 -15.35
C VAL A 90 -12.88 1.41 -14.35
N PHE A 91 -11.56 1.49 -14.53
CA PHE A 91 -10.69 2.28 -13.66
C PHE A 91 -11.05 3.77 -13.68
N ALA A 92 -11.37 4.32 -14.85
CA ALA A 92 -11.82 5.70 -14.99
C ALA A 92 -13.13 5.93 -14.23
N ARG A 93 -14.11 5.04 -14.36
CA ARG A 93 -15.40 5.18 -13.67
C ARG A 93 -15.27 5.07 -12.15
N LEU A 94 -14.32 4.27 -11.66
CA LEU A 94 -14.02 4.14 -10.24
C LEU A 94 -13.11 5.25 -9.69
N GLY A 95 -12.63 6.16 -10.54
CA GLY A 95 -11.70 7.22 -10.16
C GLY A 95 -10.27 6.74 -9.88
N TYR A 96 -9.92 5.51 -10.26
CA TYR A 96 -8.58 4.94 -10.05
C TYR A 96 -7.48 5.70 -10.80
N LEU A 97 -7.86 6.43 -11.87
CA LEU A 97 -6.95 7.21 -12.69
C LEU A 97 -6.75 8.66 -12.18
N ASP A 98 -7.50 9.08 -11.16
CA ASP A 98 -7.57 10.49 -10.72
C ASP A 98 -6.92 10.74 -9.35
N GLY A 99 -6.61 9.67 -8.60
CA GLY A 99 -6.14 9.76 -7.22
C GLY A 99 -4.73 10.36 -7.02
N TRP A 100 -3.99 10.62 -8.09
CA TRP A 100 -2.57 11.02 -8.02
C TRP A 100 -2.33 12.28 -7.20
N PHE A 101 -2.97 13.39 -7.57
CA PHE A 101 -2.72 14.68 -6.92
C PHE A 101 -3.18 14.67 -5.47
N ALA A 102 -4.35 14.07 -5.18
CA ALA A 102 -4.84 13.92 -3.82
C ALA A 102 -3.89 13.10 -2.94
N ALA A 103 -3.32 12.00 -3.46
CA ALA A 103 -2.34 11.19 -2.71
C ALA A 103 -1.03 11.95 -2.46
N ARG A 104 -0.52 12.66 -3.47
CA ARG A 104 0.67 13.52 -3.34
C ARG A 104 0.45 14.61 -2.30
N ASP A 105 -0.63 15.36 -2.44
CA ASP A 105 -0.89 16.52 -1.60
C ASP A 105 -1.13 16.09 -0.14
N SER A 106 -1.82 14.97 0.06
CA SER A 106 -1.97 14.34 1.38
C SER A 106 -0.62 13.95 1.99
N LEU A 107 0.26 13.28 1.23
CA LEU A 107 1.57 12.86 1.72
C LEU A 107 2.46 14.06 2.11
N LEU A 108 2.51 15.09 1.25
CA LEU A 108 3.31 16.29 1.48
C LEU A 108 2.74 17.15 2.63
N ALA A 109 1.41 17.25 2.74
CA ALA A 109 0.78 17.94 3.86
C ALA A 109 1.05 17.22 5.19
N MET A 110 0.94 15.89 5.20
CA MET A 110 1.27 15.05 6.36
C MET A 110 2.72 15.26 6.79
N SER A 111 3.66 15.25 5.85
CA SER A 111 5.07 15.44 6.19
C SER A 111 5.34 16.81 6.81
N ARG A 112 4.80 17.88 6.23
CA ARG A 112 4.94 19.25 6.76
C ARG A 112 4.33 19.39 8.15
N THR A 113 3.21 18.73 8.42
CA THR A 113 2.57 18.71 9.75
C THR A 113 3.50 18.13 10.83
N HIS A 114 4.43 17.27 10.44
CA HIS A 114 5.44 16.68 11.32
C HIS A 114 6.83 17.33 11.17
N GLY A 115 6.88 18.54 10.61
CA GLY A 115 8.11 19.31 10.41
C GLY A 115 9.07 18.69 9.40
N PHE A 116 8.62 17.71 8.61
CA PHE A 116 9.43 16.99 7.64
C PHE A 116 9.10 17.43 6.21
N ASP A 117 10.06 17.99 5.49
CA ASP A 117 9.85 18.43 4.11
C ASP A 117 10.21 17.28 3.15
N LEU A 118 9.18 16.69 2.52
CA LEU A 118 9.34 15.63 1.54
C LEU A 118 9.44 16.14 0.11
N ASP A 119 9.23 17.43 -0.19
CA ASP A 119 9.09 17.92 -1.55
C ASP A 119 10.29 17.51 -2.44
N ARG A 120 11.52 17.66 -1.93
CA ARG A 120 12.75 17.25 -2.65
C ARG A 120 12.89 15.73 -2.77
N LEU A 121 12.60 14.99 -1.69
CA LEU A 121 12.73 13.53 -1.66
C LEU A 121 11.70 12.87 -2.57
N PHE A 122 10.46 13.32 -2.51
CA PHE A 122 9.36 12.86 -3.36
C PHE A 122 9.67 13.03 -4.84
N ALA A 123 10.19 14.19 -5.26
CA ALA A 123 10.63 14.38 -6.64
C ALA A 123 11.75 13.41 -7.04
N GLY A 124 12.66 13.08 -6.11
CA GLY A 124 13.69 12.06 -6.29
C GLY A 124 13.10 10.65 -6.47
N TRP A 125 12.15 10.27 -5.62
CA TRP A 125 11.48 8.98 -5.68
C TRP A 125 10.73 8.79 -6.99
N MET A 126 10.05 9.84 -7.46
CA MET A 126 9.31 9.81 -8.72
C MET A 126 10.17 9.53 -9.94
N ARG A 127 11.41 10.04 -9.97
CA ARG A 127 12.35 9.74 -11.06
C ARG A 127 12.77 8.28 -11.11
N ARG A 128 12.58 7.53 -10.01
CA ARG A 128 12.87 6.09 -9.93
C ARG A 128 11.64 5.23 -10.26
N GLY A 129 10.49 5.83 -10.60
CA GLY A 129 9.24 5.14 -10.89
C GLY A 129 8.40 4.87 -9.64
N CYS A 130 7.69 3.73 -9.62
CA CYS A 130 6.89 3.34 -8.46
C CYS A 130 7.80 3.13 -7.23
N PHE A 131 7.60 3.94 -6.19
CA PHE A 131 8.39 3.92 -4.96
C PHE A 131 7.74 3.13 -3.82
N MET A 132 6.65 2.42 -4.11
CA MET A 132 5.86 1.65 -3.15
C MET A 132 5.77 0.18 -3.57
N HIS A 133 5.68 -0.74 -2.61
CA HIS A 133 5.31 -2.14 -2.82
C HIS A 133 3.81 -2.38 -2.63
N THR A 134 3.19 -1.67 -1.68
CA THR A 134 1.73 -1.62 -1.42
C THR A 134 1.35 -0.18 -1.06
N ILE A 135 0.12 0.10 -0.61
CA ILE A 135 -0.29 1.48 -0.27
C ILE A 135 0.53 2.12 0.87
N ASN A 136 1.16 1.34 1.74
CA ASN A 136 1.85 1.78 2.96
C ASN A 136 3.22 1.10 3.16
N HIS A 137 3.68 0.29 2.21
CA HIS A 137 5.01 -0.33 2.22
C HIS A 137 5.90 0.38 1.19
N PRO A 138 6.63 1.45 1.56
CA PRO A 138 7.59 2.07 0.66
C PRO A 138 8.79 1.15 0.37
N LYS A 139 9.42 1.36 -0.79
CA LYS A 139 10.65 0.65 -1.17
C LYS A 139 11.83 1.07 -0.30
N LEU A 140 12.84 0.20 -0.18
CA LEU A 140 14.03 0.41 0.66
C LEU A 140 14.70 1.78 0.46
N PHE A 141 14.75 2.30 -0.77
CA PHE A 141 15.38 3.59 -1.01
C PHE A 141 14.65 4.77 -0.39
N VAL A 142 13.32 4.68 -0.28
CA VAL A 142 12.49 5.68 0.40
C VAL A 142 12.83 5.66 1.90
N LEU A 143 12.92 4.46 2.48
CA LEU A 143 13.34 4.28 3.87
C LEU A 143 14.76 4.81 4.11
N GLY A 144 15.68 4.54 3.18
CA GLY A 144 17.05 5.05 3.21
C GLY A 144 17.11 6.57 3.16
N ASP A 145 16.31 7.21 2.30
CA ASP A 145 16.22 8.67 2.22
C ASP A 145 15.65 9.28 3.52
N LEU A 146 14.59 8.69 4.08
CA LEU A 146 14.02 9.11 5.36
C LEU A 146 15.04 8.97 6.51
N ALA A 147 15.78 7.85 6.55
CA ALA A 147 16.81 7.63 7.56
C ALA A 147 17.95 8.64 7.45
N ARG A 148 18.42 8.94 6.22
CA ARG A 148 19.49 9.95 6.01
C ARG A 148 19.04 11.36 6.42
N GLU A 149 17.81 11.73 6.10
CA GLU A 149 17.24 13.02 6.51
C GLU A 149 17.06 13.07 8.04
N ALA A 150 16.64 11.97 8.68
CA ALA A 150 16.54 11.89 10.13
C ALA A 150 17.90 12.05 10.82
N LEU A 151 18.96 11.40 10.31
CA LEU A 151 20.33 11.58 10.80
C LEU A 151 20.83 13.01 10.60
N THR A 152 20.56 13.61 9.43
CA THR A 152 20.93 15.00 9.13
C THR A 152 20.32 15.97 10.15
N ARG A 153 19.03 15.78 10.47
CA ARG A 153 18.33 16.58 11.49
C ARG A 153 18.87 16.39 12.90
N ALA A 154 19.39 15.21 13.20
CA ALA A 154 20.05 14.91 14.47
C ALA A 154 21.51 15.43 14.52
N GLY A 155 22.02 16.05 13.45
CA GLY A 155 23.43 16.47 13.36
C GLY A 155 24.41 15.30 13.22
N ILE A 156 23.92 14.13 12.82
CA ILE A 156 24.73 12.92 12.67
C ILE A 156 25.08 12.75 11.18
N PRO A 157 26.37 12.67 10.81
CA PRO A 157 26.77 12.48 9.43
C PRO A 157 26.33 11.11 8.91
N ALA A 158 25.52 11.11 7.86
CA ALA A 158 25.13 9.88 7.16
C ALA A 158 26.26 9.41 6.23
N ARG A 159 26.47 8.10 6.15
CA ARG A 159 27.38 7.51 5.16
C ARG A 159 26.80 7.67 3.75
N ALA A 160 27.66 7.88 2.77
CA ALA A 160 27.29 7.96 1.35
C ALA A 160 27.01 6.58 0.70
N ALA A 161 26.46 5.63 1.47
CA ALA A 161 26.13 4.29 0.99
C ALA A 161 24.68 4.23 0.48
N THR A 162 24.48 3.53 -0.62
CA THR A 162 23.16 3.15 -1.12
C THR A 162 22.66 1.97 -0.30
N CYS A 163 21.50 2.08 0.34
CA CYS A 163 21.00 1.03 1.24
C CYS A 163 20.76 -0.28 0.50
N GLU A 164 20.31 -0.19 -0.75
CA GLU A 164 20.01 -1.32 -1.62
C GLU A 164 21.23 -2.21 -1.93
N ASP A 165 22.45 -1.69 -1.79
CA ASP A 165 23.69 -2.45 -2.01
C ASP A 165 24.05 -3.37 -0.82
N TYR A 166 23.47 -3.10 0.36
CA TYR A 166 23.91 -3.74 1.62
C TYR A 166 22.77 -4.34 2.44
N LEU A 167 21.53 -3.90 2.22
CA LEU A 167 20.40 -4.27 3.05
C LEU A 167 19.31 -4.96 2.22
N PRO A 168 18.70 -6.03 2.74
CA PRO A 168 17.45 -6.54 2.17
C PRO A 168 16.34 -5.50 2.39
N ASP A 169 15.38 -5.45 1.48
CA ASP A 169 14.20 -4.58 1.64
C ASP A 169 13.21 -5.21 2.64
N PRO A 170 13.07 -4.64 3.85
CA PRO A 170 12.26 -5.24 4.92
C PRO A 170 10.76 -5.17 4.64
N LEU A 171 10.31 -4.31 3.72
CA LEU A 171 8.89 -4.11 3.41
C LEU A 171 8.47 -4.78 2.09
N SER A 172 9.38 -5.50 1.43
CA SER A 172 9.15 -6.25 0.19
C SER A 172 8.42 -7.60 0.37
N GLY A 173 7.85 -7.84 1.56
CA GLY A 173 7.14 -9.07 1.89
C GLY A 173 5.95 -9.32 0.98
N SER A 174 5.21 -8.28 0.60
CA SER A 174 4.15 -8.33 -0.40
C SER A 174 4.34 -7.22 -1.42
N ILE A 175 4.18 -7.54 -2.70
CA ILE A 175 4.30 -6.57 -3.79
C ILE A 175 3.05 -6.63 -4.65
N TRP A 176 2.35 -5.49 -4.71
CA TRP A 176 1.21 -5.26 -5.58
C TRP A 176 1.69 -4.54 -6.85
N PRO A 177 1.28 -4.97 -8.05
CA PRO A 177 1.69 -4.30 -9.27
C PRO A 177 0.93 -3.00 -9.47
N VAL A 178 1.56 -2.03 -10.14
CA VAL A 178 0.82 -0.91 -10.74
C VAL A 178 0.18 -1.42 -12.02
N TYR A 179 -1.15 -1.42 -12.10
CA TYR A 179 -1.83 -1.92 -13.31
C TYR A 179 -1.47 -1.09 -14.54
N PRO A 180 -1.38 -1.71 -15.74
CA PRO A 180 -0.89 -1.05 -16.95
C PRO A 180 -1.55 0.31 -17.27
N GLU A 181 -2.85 0.41 -17.07
CA GLU A 181 -3.65 1.60 -17.36
C GLU A 181 -3.36 2.74 -16.36
N ILE A 182 -3.17 2.41 -15.10
CA ILE A 182 -2.73 3.35 -14.05
C ILE A 182 -1.29 3.79 -14.35
N ALA A 183 -0.42 2.83 -14.67
CA ALA A 183 0.99 3.05 -14.94
C ALA A 183 1.21 3.98 -16.14
N ALA A 184 0.43 3.78 -17.22
CA ALA A 184 0.42 4.64 -18.40
C ALA A 184 0.01 6.07 -18.06
N ARG A 185 -0.97 6.27 -17.16
CA ARG A 185 -1.46 7.58 -16.74
C ARG A 185 -0.42 8.38 -15.94
N ILE A 186 0.36 7.70 -15.10
CA ILE A 186 1.30 8.33 -14.15
C ILE A 186 2.77 8.27 -14.61
N GLY A 187 3.06 7.57 -15.71
CA GLY A 187 4.40 7.50 -16.30
C GLY A 187 5.37 6.56 -15.59
N VAL A 188 4.89 5.39 -15.13
CA VAL A 188 5.73 4.33 -14.52
C VAL A 188 5.55 3.00 -15.24
N THR A 189 6.37 2.00 -14.90
CA THR A 189 6.24 0.64 -15.44
C THR A 189 5.00 -0.06 -14.85
N GLY A 190 4.14 -0.56 -15.73
CA GLY A 190 2.96 -1.35 -15.36
C GLY A 190 3.23 -2.85 -15.33
N SER A 191 2.40 -3.58 -14.58
CA SER A 191 2.43 -5.04 -14.49
C SER A 191 1.08 -5.57 -14.00
N THR A 192 0.89 -6.88 -14.10
CA THR A 192 -0.20 -7.64 -13.48
C THR A 192 0.33 -8.81 -12.65
N THR A 193 1.60 -8.70 -12.20
CA THR A 193 2.31 -9.72 -11.44
C THR A 193 2.44 -9.31 -9.98
N PHE A 194 1.95 -10.18 -9.10
CA PHE A 194 1.91 -9.98 -7.66
C PHE A 194 2.97 -10.84 -6.99
N LYS A 195 3.52 -10.37 -5.87
CA LYS A 195 4.32 -11.19 -4.96
C LYS A 195 3.55 -11.36 -3.64
N PRO A 196 2.96 -12.54 -3.37
CA PRO A 196 2.34 -12.87 -2.09
C PRO A 196 3.31 -12.73 -0.91
N PRO A 197 2.80 -12.55 0.34
CA PRO A 197 3.63 -12.70 1.53
C PRO A 197 4.29 -14.08 1.57
N LEU A 198 5.48 -14.15 2.17
CA LEU A 198 6.17 -15.41 2.43
C LEU A 198 5.24 -16.32 3.26
N GLY A 199 4.91 -17.49 2.71
CA GLY A 199 3.83 -18.33 3.23
C GLY A 199 4.25 -19.73 3.67
N GLY A 200 5.54 -20.10 3.62
CA GLY A 200 5.98 -21.46 3.89
C GLY A 200 7.37 -21.60 4.52
N LEU A 201 7.73 -22.86 4.83
CA LEU A 201 9.03 -23.25 5.38
C LEU A 201 10.16 -23.19 4.33
N ASN A 202 9.86 -22.85 3.06
CA ASN A 202 10.79 -22.94 1.95
C ASN A 202 11.09 -21.56 1.35
N PHE A 203 11.81 -20.76 2.14
CA PHE A 203 12.17 -19.36 1.86
C PHE A 203 12.69 -19.11 0.43
N LEU A 204 13.46 -20.03 -0.16
CA LEU A 204 14.02 -19.88 -1.51
C LEU A 204 12.96 -19.97 -2.62
N VAL A 205 11.93 -20.81 -2.44
CA VAL A 205 10.83 -20.94 -3.41
C VAL A 205 9.84 -19.79 -3.23
N ASP A 206 9.57 -19.41 -1.97
CA ASP A 206 8.63 -18.33 -1.64
C ASP A 206 9.19 -16.95 -2.02
N ALA A 207 10.51 -16.73 -1.95
CA ALA A 207 11.13 -15.46 -2.33
C ALA A 207 11.00 -15.11 -3.82
N GLY A 208 10.91 -16.13 -4.68
CA GLY A 208 10.70 -15.99 -6.13
C GLY A 208 9.25 -16.17 -6.59
N ARG A 209 8.33 -16.49 -5.67
CA ARG A 209 6.93 -16.79 -6.02
C ARG A 209 6.21 -15.52 -6.43
N CYS A 210 5.92 -15.41 -7.72
CA CYS A 210 5.01 -14.42 -8.26
C CYS A 210 3.78 -15.10 -8.83
N ILE A 211 2.62 -14.45 -8.72
CA ILE A 211 1.37 -14.89 -9.32
C ILE A 211 0.88 -13.81 -10.29
N ASP A 212 0.21 -14.21 -11.36
CA ASP A 212 -0.45 -13.26 -12.26
C ASP A 212 -1.84 -12.87 -11.73
N LEU A 213 -2.52 -11.98 -12.46
CA LEU A 213 -3.86 -11.52 -12.12
C LEU A 213 -4.88 -12.65 -12.07
N ARG A 214 -4.82 -13.63 -12.97
CA ARG A 214 -5.76 -14.75 -12.97
C ARG A 214 -5.58 -15.59 -11.71
N ALA A 215 -4.34 -15.97 -11.40
CA ALA A 215 -4.03 -16.73 -10.21
C ALA A 215 -4.39 -15.96 -8.92
N MET A 216 -4.25 -14.63 -8.93
CA MET A 216 -4.73 -13.77 -7.83
C MET A 216 -6.25 -13.82 -7.68
N VAL A 217 -7.01 -13.76 -8.77
CA VAL A 217 -8.47 -13.92 -8.77
C VAL A 217 -8.87 -15.29 -8.24
N GLU A 218 -8.34 -16.37 -8.82
CA GLU A 218 -8.64 -17.75 -8.42
C GLU A 218 -8.37 -17.99 -6.94
N SER A 219 -7.18 -17.61 -6.47
CA SER A 219 -6.78 -17.79 -5.06
C SER A 219 -7.64 -16.96 -4.12
N SER A 220 -8.05 -15.76 -4.53
CA SER A 220 -8.94 -14.91 -3.73
C SER A 220 -10.34 -15.52 -3.64
N LEU A 221 -10.92 -15.98 -4.76
CA LEU A 221 -12.25 -16.61 -4.77
C LEU A 221 -12.28 -17.89 -3.93
N ALA A 222 -11.20 -18.69 -3.96
CA ALA A 222 -11.08 -19.87 -3.11
C ALA A 222 -11.15 -19.52 -1.61
N ILE A 223 -10.51 -18.43 -1.19
CA ILE A 223 -10.59 -17.94 0.20
C ILE A 223 -11.99 -17.39 0.50
N TYR A 224 -12.56 -16.61 -0.42
CA TYR A 224 -13.87 -15.97 -0.21
C TYR A 224 -15.03 -16.97 -0.18
N ALA A 225 -14.90 -18.13 -0.84
CA ALA A 225 -15.87 -19.22 -0.73
C ALA A 225 -16.09 -19.68 0.73
N HIS A 226 -15.07 -19.56 1.57
CA HIS A 226 -15.17 -19.85 3.01
C HIS A 226 -15.62 -18.63 3.85
N THR A 227 -15.71 -17.45 3.23
CA THR A 227 -16.11 -16.18 3.85
C THR A 227 -17.16 -15.45 2.98
N PRO A 228 -18.35 -16.02 2.75
CA PRO A 228 -19.29 -15.53 1.74
C PRO A 228 -19.84 -14.12 2.02
N LYS A 229 -19.72 -13.62 3.26
CA LYS A 229 -20.15 -12.27 3.66
C LYS A 229 -19.03 -11.22 3.58
N ILE A 230 -17.86 -11.54 3.02
CA ILE A 230 -16.71 -10.63 3.01
C ILE A 230 -17.03 -9.25 2.42
N ALA A 231 -17.84 -9.19 1.35
CA ALA A 231 -18.24 -7.94 0.72
C ALA A 231 -19.09 -7.03 1.63
N GLN A 232 -19.86 -7.59 2.57
CA GLN A 232 -20.66 -6.83 3.54
C GLN A 232 -19.78 -6.10 4.56
N HIS A 233 -18.51 -6.49 4.67
CA HIS A 233 -17.52 -5.87 5.55
C HIS A 233 -16.59 -4.89 4.80
N CYS A 234 -16.77 -4.73 3.50
CA CYS A 234 -15.99 -3.80 2.69
C CYS A 234 -16.87 -2.60 2.29
N GLU A 235 -16.74 -1.49 3.03
CA GLU A 235 -17.53 -0.27 2.80
C GLU A 235 -17.48 0.20 1.34
N ARG A 236 -16.30 0.22 0.73
CA ARG A 236 -16.11 0.62 -0.67
C ARG A 236 -16.95 -0.23 -1.62
N VAL A 237 -16.88 -1.56 -1.48
CA VAL A 237 -17.62 -2.49 -2.33
C VAL A 237 -19.12 -2.43 -2.04
N GLY A 238 -19.51 -2.26 -0.77
CA GLY A 238 -20.91 -1.98 -0.40
C GLY A 238 -21.46 -0.76 -1.15
N GLY A 239 -20.72 0.35 -1.15
CA GLY A 239 -21.10 1.55 -1.89
C GLY A 239 -21.24 1.34 -3.41
N TRP A 240 -20.42 0.47 -4.01
CA TRP A 240 -20.58 0.10 -5.42
C TRP A 240 -21.78 -0.80 -5.66
N LEU A 241 -22.04 -1.75 -4.77
CA LEU A 241 -23.18 -2.65 -4.84
C LEU A 241 -24.50 -1.90 -4.68
N ASP A 242 -24.53 -0.76 -3.97
CA ASP A 242 -25.73 0.05 -3.79
C ASP A 242 -25.94 1.07 -4.92
N ASN A 243 -24.87 1.43 -5.66
CA ASN A 243 -24.93 2.42 -6.74
C ASN A 243 -25.17 1.78 -8.12
N GLY A 244 -26.36 1.99 -8.68
CA GLY A 244 -26.75 1.47 -10.00
C GLY A 244 -25.81 1.87 -11.14
N GLU A 245 -25.39 3.13 -11.20
CA GLU A 245 -24.49 3.60 -12.26
C GLU A 245 -23.10 2.97 -12.19
N ILE A 246 -22.60 2.71 -10.97
CA ILE A 246 -21.33 1.99 -10.79
C ILE A 246 -21.52 0.53 -11.19
N ARG A 247 -22.62 -0.12 -10.80
CA ARG A 247 -22.90 -1.50 -11.20
C ARG A 247 -22.95 -1.67 -12.72
N ASP A 248 -23.54 -0.72 -13.43
CA ASP A 248 -23.66 -0.76 -14.90
C ASP A 248 -22.29 -0.61 -15.58
N ALA A 249 -21.39 0.17 -14.99
CA ALA A 249 -20.02 0.28 -15.48
C ALA A 249 -19.14 -0.93 -15.13
N LEU A 250 -19.40 -1.56 -13.99
CA LEU A 250 -18.70 -2.76 -13.52
C LEU A 250 -19.40 -4.03 -14.03
N GLN A 251 -19.69 -4.06 -15.33
CA GLN A 251 -20.11 -5.27 -16.02
C GLN A 251 -18.90 -5.93 -16.69
N PRO A 252 -18.78 -7.26 -16.60
CA PRO A 252 -17.74 -7.99 -17.29
C PRO A 252 -17.96 -7.93 -18.79
N LEU A 253 -16.88 -8.06 -19.56
CA LEU A 253 -17.01 -8.24 -20.99
C LEU A 253 -17.59 -9.64 -21.24
N ALA A 254 -18.74 -9.71 -21.93
CA ALA A 254 -19.31 -10.97 -22.37
C ALA A 254 -18.27 -11.69 -23.26
N ARG A 255 -18.10 -12.99 -23.02
CA ARG A 255 -17.30 -13.85 -23.88
C ARG A 255 -17.97 -14.08 -25.22
#